data_AF-A0A950MMP5-F1
#
_entry.id   AF-A0A950MMP5-F1
#
_cell.length_a   1.000
_cell.length_b   1.000
_cell.length_c   1.000
_cell.angle_alpha   90.00
_cell.angle_beta   90.00
_cell.angle_gamma   90.00
#
_symmetry.space_group_name_H-M   'P 1'
#
loop_
_entity.id
_entity.type
_entity.pdbx_description
1 polymer ?
#
loop_
_entity_poly.entity_id
_entity_poly.type
_entity_poly.pdbx_seq_one_letter_code
_entity_poly.pdbx_strand_id
1 'polypeptide(L)' 'MQESMEIYPRTAAERAMKLQEVLLRATAGKIKWWEAAELIGISERQMRRWRKRLEEQGPKG' A
#
# COMPACT_ATOMS: atom_id res chain seq x y z
N MET A 1 27.83 12.67 -14.10
CA MET A 1 26.42 12.23 -14.13
C MET A 1 26.20 11.50 -12.81
N GLN A 2 25.88 12.26 -11.77
CA GLN A 2 25.82 11.74 -10.41
C GLN A 2 24.37 11.26 -10.22
N GLU A 3 24.17 9.95 -10.33
CA GLU A 3 22.89 9.32 -10.02
C GLU A 3 22.54 9.69 -8.59
N SER A 4 21.56 10.58 -8.46
CA SER A 4 20.84 10.89 -7.24
C SER A 4 20.06 9.63 -6.83
N MET A 5 20.79 8.62 -6.37
CA MET A 5 20.29 7.64 -5.41
C MET A 5 20.14 8.40 -4.09
N GLU A 6 19.19 9.33 -4.11
CA GLU A 6 18.76 10.11 -2.97
C GLU A 6 18.42 9.08 -1.90
N ILE A 7 19.20 9.11 -0.82
CA ILE A 7 19.08 8.21 0.32
C ILE A 7 17.63 8.28 0.77
N TYR A 8 16.80 7.35 0.30
CA TYR A 8 15.42 7.25 0.72
C TYR A 8 15.51 7.09 2.24
N PRO A 9 14.97 8.02 3.02
CA PRO A 9 15.18 7.99 4.46
C PRO A 9 14.73 6.62 4.95
N ARG A 10 15.55 5.97 5.77
CA ARG A 10 15.33 4.59 6.23
C ARG A 10 13.89 4.41 6.74
N THR A 11 13.34 5.45 7.36
CA THR A 11 11.95 5.60 7.77
C THR A 11 10.91 5.59 6.65
N ALA A 12 11.16 6.18 5.48
CA ALA A 12 10.28 6.09 4.33
C ALA A 12 10.31 4.69 3.70
N ALA A 13 11.49 4.06 3.62
CA ALA A 13 11.61 2.68 3.17
C ALA A 13 10.91 1.69 4.14
N GLU A 14 11.09 1.86 5.45
CA GLU A 14 10.42 1.09 6.51
C GLU A 14 8.89 1.30 6.50
N ARG A 15 8.42 2.54 6.29
CA ARG A 15 6.99 2.84 6.14
C ARG A 15 6.42 2.23 4.86
N ALA A 16 7.17 2.28 3.76
CA ALA A 16 6.78 1.63 2.51
C ALA A 16 6.71 0.10 2.66
N MET A 17 7.64 -0.50 3.41
CA MET A 17 7.61 -1.93 3.73
C MET A 17 6.38 -2.29 4.57
N LYS A 18 6.04 -1.47 5.57
CA LYS A 18 4.80 -1.61 6.36
C LYS A 18 3.54 -1.47 5.51
N LEU A 19 3.53 -0.53 4.57
CA LEU A 19 2.42 -0.33 3.62
C LEU A 19 2.19 -1.60 2.79
N GLN A 20 3.26 -2.13 2.18
CA GLN A 20 3.20 -3.34 1.36
C GLN A 20 2.70 -4.54 2.17
N GLU A 21 3.16 -4.70 3.40
CA GLU A 21 2.71 -5.80 4.26
C GLU A 21 1.24 -5.67 4.68
N VAL A 22 0.79 -4.46 5.02
CA VAL A 22 -0.64 -4.21 5.31
C VAL A 22 -1.50 -4.47 4.08
N LEU A 23 -1.06 -4.02 2.90
CA LEU A 23 -1.76 -4.29 1.63
C LEU A 23 -1.83 -5.78 1.34
N LEU A 24 -0.74 -6.52 1.52
CA LEU A 24 -0.69 -7.97 1.32
C LEU A 24 -1.63 -8.71 2.27
N ARG A 25 -1.71 -8.29 3.53
CA ARG A 25 -2.65 -8.85 4.51
C ARG A 25 -4.11 -8.55 4.13
N ALA A 26 -4.38 -7.36 3.59
CA ALA A 26 -5.71 -6.96 3.13
C ALA A 26 -6.15 -7.71 1.87
N THR A 27 -5.25 -7.92 0.90
CA THR A 27 -5.53 -8.71 -0.32
C THR A 27 -5.69 -10.18 -0.01
N ALA A 28 -4.93 -10.72 0.95
CA ALA A 28 -5.09 -12.08 1.46
C ALA A 28 -6.35 -12.27 2.34
N GLY A 29 -7.12 -11.21 2.60
CA GLY A 29 -8.34 -11.26 3.41
C GLY A 29 -8.11 -11.46 4.92
N LYS A 30 -6.87 -11.34 5.40
CA LYS A 30 -6.50 -11.48 6.82
C LYS A 30 -6.94 -10.29 7.67
N ILE A 31 -7.05 -9.12 7.05
CA ILE A 31 -7.58 -7.88 7.65
C ILE A 31 -8.58 -7.25 6.70
N LYS A 32 -9.53 -6.47 7.21
CA LYS A 32 -10.47 -5.72 6.37
C LYS A 32 -9.77 -4.48 5.80
N TRP A 33 -10.24 -4.04 4.63
CA TRP A 33 -9.71 -2.86 3.94
C TRP A 33 -9.87 -1.56 4.76
N TRP A 34 -10.87 -1.47 5.63
CA TRP A 34 -11.02 -0.31 6.52
C TRP A 34 -10.00 -0.33 7.67
N GLU A 35 -9.72 -1.50 8.27
CA GLU A 35 -8.64 -1.66 9.27
C GLU A 35 -7.27 -1.34 8.67
N ALA A 36 -7.04 -1.77 7.43
CA ALA A 36 -5.83 -1.42 6.69
C ALA A 36 -5.69 0.09 6.46
N ALA A 37 -6.80 0.80 6.23
CA ALA A 37 -6.81 2.25 6.04
C ALA A 37 -6.40 2.98 7.33
N GLU A 38 -6.91 2.52 8.48
CA GLU A 38 -6.53 3.04 9.81
C GLU A 38 -5.06 2.80 10.13
N LEU A 39 -4.55 1.59 9.86
CA LEU A 39 -3.14 1.22 10.07
C LEU A 39 -2.15 2.06 9.24
N ILE A 40 -2.55 2.43 8.03
CA ILE A 40 -1.75 3.23 7.10
C ILE A 40 -1.96 4.75 7.36
N GLY A 41 -3.03 5.13 8.06
CA GLY A 41 -3.40 6.53 8.31
C GLY A 41 -4.01 7.22 7.10
N ILE A 42 -4.72 6.48 6.24
CA ILE A 42 -5.43 7.03 5.07
C ILE A 42 -6.94 6.88 5.23
N SER A 43 -7.70 7.68 4.50
CA SER A 43 -9.16 7.55 4.48
C SER A 43 -9.60 6.23 3.85
N GLU A 44 -10.69 5.64 4.37
CA GLU A 44 -11.31 4.45 3.78
C GLU A 44 -11.64 4.65 2.28
N ARG A 45 -12.02 5.88 1.89
CA ARG A 45 -12.29 6.26 0.50
C ARG A 45 -11.05 6.15 -0.40
N GLN A 46 -9.88 6.58 0.07
CA GLN A 46 -8.62 6.37 -0.65
C GLN A 46 -8.31 4.88 -0.78
N MET A 47 -8.50 4.12 0.30
CA MET A 47 -8.25 2.69 0.31
C MET A 47 -9.16 1.92 -0.65
N ARG A 48 -10.44 2.30 -0.75
CA ARG A 48 -11.38 1.76 -1.75
C ARG A 48 -10.96 2.07 -3.19
N ARG A 49 -10.45 3.27 -3.47
CA ARG A 49 -9.91 3.61 -4.80
C ARG A 49 -8.68 2.78 -5.15
N TRP A 50 -7.81 2.53 -4.18
CA TRP A 50 -6.64 1.67 -4.36
C TRP A 50 -7.07 0.23 -4.62
N ARG A 51 -8.04 -0.28 -3.86
CA ARG A 51 -8.65 -1.58 -4.10
C ARG A 51 -9.22 -1.69 -5.52
N LYS A 52 -9.99 -0.69 -5.97
CA LYS A 52 -10.52 -0.66 -7.34
C LYS A 52 -9.41 -0.71 -8.39
N ARG A 53 -8.33 0.04 -8.22
CA ARG A 53 -7.16 -0.05 -9.13
C ARG A 53 -6.43 -1.38 -9.09
N LEU A 54 -6.36 -2.03 -7.93
CA LEU A 54 -5.76 -3.35 -7.77
C LEU A 54 -6.65 -4.43 -8.41
N GLU A 55 -7.97 -4.30 -8.31
CA GLU A 55 -8.93 -5.18 -8.98
C GLU A 55 -8.94 -4.96 -10.50
N GLU A 56 -8.78 -3.71 -10.97
CA GLU A 56 -8.68 -3.37 -12.41
C GLU A 56 -7.33 -3.79 -13.05
N GLN A 57 -6.26 -3.87 -12.25
CA GLN A 57 -4.95 -4.38 -12.67
C GLN A 57 -4.74 -5.87 -12.37
N GLY A 58 -5.60 -6.48 -11.54
CA GLY A 58 -5.71 -7.92 -11.41
C GLY A 58 -6.17 -8.53 -12.74
N PRO A 59 -5.84 -9.80 -13.01
CA PRO A 59 -5.93 -10.38 -14.34
C PRO A 59 -7.31 -10.15 -14.96
N LYS A 60 -7.35 -9.29 -15.99
CA LYS A 60 -8.47 -9.19 -16.90
C LYS A 60 -8.53 -10.46 -17.75
N GLY A 61 -9.09 -11.53 -17.18
CA GLY A 61 -9.27 -12.81 -17.87
C GLY A 61 -7.98 -13.60 -18.04
#